data_AF-A0A5K0VTJ7-F1
#
_entry.id   AF-A0A5K0VTJ7-F1
#
_cell.length_a   1.000
_cell.length_b   1.000
_cell.length_c   1.000
_cell.angle_alpha   90.00
_cell.angle_beta   90.00
_cell.angle_gamma   90.00
#
_symmetry.space_group_name_H-M   'P 1'
#
loop_
_entity.id
_entity.type
_entity.pdbx_description
1 polymer ?
#
loop_
_entity_poly.entity_id
_entity_poly.type
_entity_poly.pdbx_seq_one_letter_code
_entity_poly.pdbx_strand_id
1 'polypeptide(L)' 'MGIRFILMVNKQGQTRLAQYYEYLTLEERRALEAEIVRKCLTRTEHQ' A
#
# COMPACT_ATOMS: atom_id res chain seq x y z
N MET A 1 0.38 -9.99 17.70
CA MET A 1 0.68 -9.70 16.28
C MET A 1 -0.62 -9.80 15.50
N GLY A 2 -1.05 -8.73 14.87
CA GLY A 2 -2.28 -8.68 14.07
C GLY A 2 -2.02 -8.06 12.70
N ILE A 3 -3.07 -7.94 11.89
CA ILE A 3 -2.99 -7.19 10.64
C ILE A 3 -2.71 -5.73 11.01
N ARG A 4 -1.65 -5.15 10.44
CA ARG A 4 -1.24 -3.75 10.72
C ARG A 4 -1.95 -2.76 9.80
N PHE A 5 -2.16 -3.17 8.55
CA PHE A 5 -2.93 -2.41 7.57
C PHE A 5 -3.51 -3.33 6.49
N ILE A 6 -4.52 -2.83 5.78
CA ILE A 6 -5.08 -3.39 4.55
C ILE A 6 -5.04 -2.28 3.50
N LEU A 7 -4.45 -2.59 2.35
CA LEU A 7 -4.35 -1.69 1.21
C LEU A 7 -4.90 -2.39 -0.04
N MET A 8 -5.86 -1.77 -0.71
CA MET A 8 -6.40 -2.23 -1.99
C MET A 8 -6.08 -1.20 -3.05
N VAL A 9 -5.42 -1.64 -4.12
CA VAL A 9 -4.93 -0.76 -5.20
C VAL A 9 -5.27 -1.42 -6.53
N ASN A 10 -5.66 -0.61 -7.52
CA ASN A 10 -5.87 -1.13 -8.87
C ASN A 10 -4.55 -1.25 -9.65
N LYS A 11 -4.60 -1.82 -10.86
CA LYS A 11 -3.41 -1.97 -11.73
C LYS A 11 -2.76 -0.65 -12.16
N GLN A 12 -3.46 0.47 -12.02
CA GLN A 12 -2.96 1.81 -12.34
C GLN A 12 -2.29 2.49 -11.13
N GLY A 13 -2.20 1.81 -9.98
CA GLY A 13 -1.62 2.36 -8.76
C GLY A 13 -2.55 3.25 -7.94
N GLN A 14 -3.84 3.31 -8.27
CA GLN A 14 -4.82 4.09 -7.51
C GLN A 14 -5.32 3.30 -6.30
N THR A 15 -5.15 3.86 -5.10
CA THR A 15 -5.67 3.31 -3.85
C THR A 15 -7.20 3.39 -3.81
N ARG A 16 -7.86 2.25 -3.58
CA ARG A 16 -9.31 2.09 -3.43
C ARG A 16 -9.74 1.88 -1.98
N LEU A 17 -8.83 1.34 -1.15
CA LEU A 17 -9.02 1.16 0.29
C LEU A 17 -7.66 1.31 0.97
N ALA A 18 -7.60 2.09 2.04
CA ALA A 18 -6.45 2.14 2.95
C ALA A 18 -6.97 2.15 4.39
N GLN A 19 -6.72 1.08 5.13
CA GLN A 19 -7.10 0.94 6.52
C GLN A 19 -5.87 0.61 7.37
N TYR A 20 -5.68 1.37 8.43
CA TYR A 20 -4.55 1.27 9.33
C TYR A 20 -5.06 0.96 10.74
N TYR A 21 -4.50 -0.08 11.36
CA TYR A 21 -4.86 -0.48 12.72
C TYR A 21 -3.92 0.10 13.78
N GLU A 22 -2.88 0.80 13.33
CA GLU A 22 -1.89 1.50 14.15
C GLU A 22 -1.82 2.96 13.73
N TYR A 23 -1.44 3.85 14.65
CA TYR A 23 -1.22 5.24 14.33
C TYR A 23 0.03 5.39 13.47
N LEU A 24 -0.14 6.02 12.32
CA LEU A 24 0.93 6.48 11.44
C LEU A 24 0.60 7.92 11.04
N THR A 25 1.62 8.76 10.98
CA THR A 25 1.51 10.11 10.41
C THR A 25 1.16 10.03 8.91
N LEU A 26 0.68 11.14 8.34
CA LEU A 26 0.32 11.18 6.93
C LEU A 26 1.52 10.92 6.01
N GLU A 27 2.70 11.42 6.38
CA GLU A 27 3.93 11.19 5.62
C GLU A 27 4.37 9.73 5.65
N GLU A 28 4.35 9.09 6.83
CA GLU A 28 4.67 7.66 6.97
C GLU A 28 3.73 6.79 6.14
N ARG A 29 2.42 7.09 6.15
CA ARG A 29 1.44 6.38 5.32
C ARG A 29 1.75 6.54 3.84
N ARG A 30 2.02 7.75 3.36
CA ARG A 30 2.33 8.00 1.95
C ARG A 30 3.60 7.28 1.50
N ALA A 31 4.65 7.32 2.31
CA ALA A 31 5.91 6.64 2.01
C ALA A 31 5.70 5.11 1.92
N LEU A 32 4.98 4.55 2.90
CA LEU A 32 4.66 3.13 2.96
C LEU A 32 3.81 2.68 1.76
N GLU A 33 2.72 3.38 1.47
CA GLU A 33 1.84 3.06 0.33
C GLU A 33 2.62 3.11 -1.00
N ALA A 34 3.40 4.17 -1.23
CA ALA A 34 4.16 4.33 -2.46
C ALA A 34 5.18 3.21 -2.68
N GLU A 35 5.86 2.77 -1.61
CA GLU A 35 6.81 1.66 -1.69
C GLU A 35 6.13 0.33 -2.01
N ILE A 36 5.03 0.01 -1.31
CA ILE A 36 4.30 -1.24 -1.48
C ILE A 36 3.68 -1.30 -2.88
N VAL A 37 3.01 -0.23 -3.31
CA VAL A 37 2.36 -0.17 -4.63
C VAL A 37 3.37 -0.37 -5.75
N ARG A 38 4.50 0.34 -5.69
CA ARG A 38 5.59 0.18 -6.67
C ARG A 38 6.06 -1.27 -6.73
N LYS A 39 6.41 -1.88 -5.60
CA LYS A 39 6.89 -3.28 -5.55
C LYS A 39 5.86 -4.29 -6.07
N CYS A 40 4.58 -4.10 -5.76
CA CYS A 40 3.52 -5.02 -6.16
C CYS A 40 3.18 -4.92 -7.65
N LEU A 41 3.12 -3.71 -8.19
CA LEU A 41 2.85 -3.50 -9.61
C LEU A 41 4.04 -3.98 -10.46
N THR A 42 5.28 -3.68 -10.04
CA THR A 42 6.47 -4.14 -10.77
C THR A 42 6.69 -5.64 -10.72
N ARG A 43 6.10 -6.34 -9.73
CA ARG A 43 6.11 -7.81 -9.71
C ARG A 43 5.26 -8.42 -10.82
N THR A 44 4.20 -7.73 -11.24
CA THR A 44 3.23 -8.26 -12.21
C THR A 44 3.69 -8.06 -13.66
N GLU A 45 4.55 -7.09 -13.94
CA GLU A 45 5.17 -6.88 -15.26
C GLU A 45 6.29 -7.89 -15.58
N HIS A 46 6.80 -8.61 -14.58
CA HIS A 46 7.85 -9.62 -14.72
C HIS A 46 7.36 -11.08 -14.62
N GLN A 47 6.04 -11.31 -14.62
CA GLN A 47 5.41 -12.64 -14.67
C GLN A 47 4.51 -12.77 -15.89
#